data_AF-A0A0U5CAP7-F1
#
_entry.id   AF-A0A0U5CAP7-F1
#
_cell.length_a   1.000
_cell.length_b   1.000
_cell.length_c   1.000
_cell.angle_alpha   90.00
_cell.angle_beta   90.00
_cell.angle_gamma   90.00
#
_symmetry.space_group_name_H-M   'P 1'
#
loop_
_entity.id
_entity.type
_entity.pdbx_description
1 polymer ?
#
loop_
_entity_poly.entity_id
_entity_poly.type
_entity_poly.pdbx_seq_one_letter_code
_entity_poly.pdbx_strand_id
1 'polypeptide(L)'
;MSDHTHDEEFEHLAPIFHKKLHLREVVLHLMESIADEEFALAKLVCAEADKIHAFVGEKKNFPTCPHNQQIIDFNQEVSRLIEAVVMKEWLLLKKLEDTIRFVERPFCEDEE
;
A
#
# COMPACT_ATOMS: atom_id res chain seq x y z
N MET A 1 -30.83 50.58 3.75
CA MET A 1 -31.59 49.39 3.33
C MET A 1 -30.54 48.33 3.10
N SER A 2 -30.37 47.47 4.09
CA SER A 2 -29.21 46.59 4.27
C SER A 2 -29.28 45.45 3.26
N ASP A 3 -28.19 45.27 2.52
CA ASP A 3 -27.94 44.13 1.64
C ASP A 3 -27.50 42.95 2.52
N HIS A 4 -28.41 42.03 2.82
CA HIS A 4 -28.22 40.90 3.75
C HIS A 4 -28.71 39.57 3.15
N THR A 5 -28.67 39.43 1.84
CA THR A 5 -29.20 38.23 1.16
C THR A 5 -28.17 37.39 0.43
N HIS A 6 -26.87 37.70 0.53
CA HIS A 6 -25.83 36.93 -0.17
C HIS A 6 -25.01 35.96 0.70
N ASP A 7 -25.07 36.06 2.04
CA ASP A 7 -24.26 35.18 2.91
C ASP A 7 -24.98 33.87 3.31
N GLU A 8 -26.32 33.85 3.36
CA GLU A 8 -27.10 32.66 3.78
C GLU A 8 -27.06 31.50 2.76
N GLU A 9 -26.85 31.79 1.46
CA GLU A 9 -26.75 30.75 0.43
C GLU A 9 -25.42 29.97 0.46
N PHE A 10 -24.38 30.41 1.17
CA PHE A 10 -23.10 29.69 1.23
C PHE A 10 -22.88 28.90 2.52
N GLU A 11 -23.68 29.18 3.56
CA GLU A 11 -23.51 28.56 4.88
C GLU A 11 -23.91 27.07 4.87
N HIS A 12 -24.86 26.68 4.01
CA HIS A 12 -25.25 25.27 3.81
C HIS A 12 -24.21 24.44 3.03
N LEU A 13 -23.32 25.09 2.27
CA LEU A 13 -22.26 24.45 1.48
C LEU A 13 -20.98 24.19 2.28
N ALA A 14 -20.75 24.95 3.36
CA ALA A 14 -19.59 24.78 4.24
C ALA A 14 -19.43 23.36 4.83
N PRO A 15 -20.49 22.71 5.38
CA PRO A 15 -20.37 21.33 5.89
C PRO A 15 -20.11 20.31 4.77
N ILE A 16 -20.68 20.51 3.57
CA ILE A 16 -20.45 19.65 2.40
C ILE A 16 -19.00 19.78 1.92
N PHE A 17 -18.49 21.01 1.83
CA PHE A 17 -17.10 21.29 1.44
C PHE A 17 -16.10 20.72 2.44
N HIS A 18 -16.38 20.84 3.75
CA HIS A 18 -15.56 20.27 4.81
C HIS A 18 -15.53 18.74 4.77
N LYS A 19 -16.68 18.09 4.57
CA LYS A 19 -16.78 16.62 4.41
C LYS A 19 -15.99 16.12 3.20
N LYS A 20 -16.06 16.85 2.07
CA LYS A 20 -15.32 16.54 0.84
C LYS A 20 -13.80 16.71 1.01
N LEU A 21 -13.37 17.76 1.73
CA LEU A 21 -11.95 18.00 2.03
C LEU A 21 -11.37 16.88 2.90
N HIS A 22 -12.09 16.47 3.94
CA HIS A 22 -11.68 15.39 4.84
C HIS A 22 -11.60 14.02 4.14
N LEU A 23 -12.53 13.73 3.21
CA LEU A 23 -12.47 12.48 2.43
C LEU A 23 -11.24 12.43 1.51
N ARG A 24 -10.89 13.55 0.87
CA ARG A 24 -9.70 13.64 0.02
C ARG A 24 -8.42 13.40 0.82
N GLU A 25 -8.34 13.94 2.03
CA GLU A 25 -7.22 13.73 2.94
C GLU A 25 -7.11 12.26 3.37
N VAL A 26 -8.25 11.62 3.72
CA VAL A 26 -8.29 10.19 4.04
C VAL A 26 -7.80 9.34 2.87
N VAL A 27 -8.27 9.59 1.65
CA VAL A 27 -7.82 8.86 0.45
C VAL A 27 -6.33 9.05 0.22
N LEU A 28 -5.82 10.28 0.38
CA LEU A 28 -4.40 10.57 0.21
C LEU A 28 -3.54 9.78 1.22
N HIS A 29 -3.94 9.75 2.50
CA HIS A 29 -3.25 8.94 3.51
C HIS A 29 -3.35 7.44 3.26
N LEU A 30 -4.48 6.95 2.74
CA LEU A 30 -4.60 5.54 2.37
C LEU A 30 -3.64 5.20 1.22
N MET A 31 -3.54 6.04 0.19
CA MET A 31 -2.60 5.86 -0.92
C MET A 31 -1.14 5.95 -0.47
N GLU A 32 -0.82 6.91 0.41
CA GLU A 32 0.52 7.04 1.02
C GLU A 32 0.89 5.77 1.78
N SER A 33 -0.03 5.24 2.61
CA SER A 33 0.21 3.98 3.34
C SER A 33 0.40 2.76 2.44
N ILE A 34 -0.23 2.73 1.25
CA ILE A 34 -0.02 1.67 0.26
C ILE A 34 1.38 1.80 -0.35
N ALA A 35 1.77 3.01 -0.72
CA ALA A 35 3.10 3.28 -1.27
C ALA A 35 4.23 2.94 -0.29
N ASP A 36 4.04 3.23 1.00
CA ASP A 36 5.01 2.87 2.05
C ASP A 36 5.14 1.36 2.23
N GLU A 37 4.02 0.61 2.20
CA GLU A 37 4.04 -0.85 2.31
C GLU A 37 4.70 -1.49 1.07
N GLU A 38 4.42 -0.98 -0.13
CA GLU A 38 5.08 -1.37 -1.39
C GLU A 38 6.60 -1.16 -1.31
N PHE A 39 7.03 0.01 -0.84
CA PHE A 39 8.44 0.31 -0.67
C PHE A 39 9.13 -0.60 0.36
N ALA A 40 8.42 -0.97 1.43
CA ALA A 40 8.91 -1.93 2.42
C ALA A 40 9.04 -3.34 1.82
N LEU A 41 8.09 -3.79 1.00
CA LEU A 41 8.17 -5.08 0.29
C LEU A 41 9.35 -5.11 -0.68
N ALA A 42 9.57 -4.03 -1.44
CA ALA A 42 10.72 -3.93 -2.34
C ALA A 42 12.06 -4.07 -1.57
N LYS A 43 12.18 -3.41 -0.42
CA LYS A 43 13.36 -3.55 0.45
C LYS A 43 13.53 -4.96 0.98
N LEU A 44 12.45 -5.64 1.34
CA LEU A 44 12.48 -7.03 1.81
C LEU A 44 13.01 -7.96 0.71
N VAL A 45 12.53 -7.79 -0.53
CA VAL A 45 13.00 -8.56 -1.69
C VAL A 45 14.48 -8.28 -1.98
N CYS A 46 14.92 -7.02 -1.92
CA CYS A 46 16.34 -6.69 -2.05
C CYS A 46 17.20 -7.35 -0.97
N ALA A 47 16.78 -7.29 0.30
CA ALA A 47 17.49 -7.93 1.39
C ALA A 47 17.59 -9.46 1.22
N GLU A 48 16.53 -10.08 0.70
CA GLU A 48 16.57 -11.51 0.36
C GLU A 48 17.54 -11.80 -0.79
N ALA A 49 17.57 -10.95 -1.82
CA ALA A 49 18.54 -11.08 -2.92
C ALA A 49 19.98 -10.97 -2.42
N ASP A 50 20.27 -10.03 -1.50
CA ASP A 50 21.58 -9.90 -0.87
C ASP A 50 21.94 -11.15 -0.05
N LYS A 51 20.96 -11.72 0.69
CA LYS A 51 21.13 -12.98 1.43
C LYS A 51 21.47 -14.14 0.48
N ILE A 52 20.75 -14.27 -0.63
CA ILE A 52 21.01 -15.29 -1.67
C ILE A 52 22.40 -15.10 -2.26
N HIS A 53 22.79 -13.87 -2.56
CA HIS A 53 24.11 -13.55 -3.11
C HIS A 53 25.22 -13.93 -2.13
N ALA A 54 25.07 -13.62 -0.84
CA ALA A 54 26.02 -14.01 0.20
C ALA A 54 26.10 -15.54 0.37
N PHE A 55 24.98 -16.24 0.28
CA PHE A 55 24.91 -17.70 0.41
C PHE A 55 25.58 -18.43 -0.77
N VAL A 56 25.28 -18.01 -2.00
CA VAL A 56 25.80 -18.61 -3.23
C VAL A 56 27.24 -18.18 -3.51
N GLY A 57 27.61 -16.97 -3.08
CA GLY A 57 28.88 -16.32 -3.38
C GLY A 57 28.93 -15.73 -4.79
N GLU A 58 29.77 -14.72 -4.98
CA GLU A 58 29.91 -13.98 -6.25
C GLU A 58 30.23 -14.89 -7.45
N LYS A 59 30.99 -15.97 -7.21
CA LYS A 59 31.38 -16.96 -8.23
C LYS A 59 30.55 -18.24 -8.19
N LYS A 60 29.42 -18.25 -7.48
CA LYS A 60 28.57 -19.44 -7.27
C LYS A 60 29.33 -20.63 -6.67
N ASN A 61 30.25 -20.32 -5.77
CA ASN A 61 31.17 -21.26 -5.17
C ASN A 61 30.78 -21.70 -3.76
N PHE A 62 29.66 -21.19 -3.22
CA PHE A 62 29.17 -21.45 -1.87
C PHE A 62 30.27 -21.32 -0.80
N PRO A 63 30.64 -20.09 -0.40
CA PRO A 63 31.83 -19.83 0.42
C PRO A 63 31.84 -20.54 1.78
N THR A 64 30.67 -20.92 2.31
CA THR A 64 30.53 -21.64 3.57
C THR A 64 30.51 -23.16 3.42
N CYS A 65 30.72 -23.70 2.20
CA CYS A 65 30.67 -25.12 1.88
C CYS A 65 29.44 -25.86 2.48
N PRO A 66 28.20 -25.40 2.20
CA PRO A 66 27.00 -25.99 2.73
C PRO A 66 26.77 -27.40 2.18
N HIS A 67 26.16 -28.27 2.97
CA HIS A 67 25.69 -29.56 2.48
C HIS A 67 24.42 -29.41 1.64
N ASN A 68 24.14 -30.38 0.76
CA ASN A 68 22.98 -30.36 -0.14
C ASN A 68 21.66 -30.10 0.60
N GLN A 69 21.48 -30.68 1.79
CA GLN A 69 20.28 -30.42 2.58
C GLN A 69 20.15 -28.94 3.02
N GLN A 70 21.22 -28.23 3.37
CA GLN A 70 21.14 -26.78 3.68
C GLN A 70 20.78 -25.97 2.44
N ILE A 71 21.26 -26.37 1.26
CA ILE A 71 20.90 -25.71 0.00
C ILE A 71 19.40 -25.88 -0.28
N ILE A 72 18.87 -27.08 -0.05
CA ILE A 72 17.43 -27.36 -0.18
C ILE A 72 16.63 -26.53 0.84
N ASP A 73 17.03 -26.55 2.11
CA ASP A 73 16.34 -25.83 3.17
C ASP A 73 16.35 -24.32 2.91
N PHE A 74 17.48 -23.77 2.49
CA PHE A 74 17.62 -22.36 2.10
C PHE A 74 16.70 -22.00 0.93
N ASN A 75 16.66 -22.83 -0.12
CA ASN A 75 15.75 -22.58 -1.24
C ASN A 75 14.27 -22.64 -0.83
N GLN A 76 13.91 -23.53 0.10
CA GLN A 76 12.55 -23.57 0.64
C GLN A 76 12.21 -22.31 1.44
N GLU A 77 13.16 -21.74 2.19
CA GLU A 77 12.98 -20.46 2.87
C GLU A 77 12.74 -19.31 1.88
N VAL A 78 13.54 -19.24 0.82
CA VAL A 78 13.36 -18.24 -0.25
C VAL A 78 11.97 -18.39 -0.88
N SER A 79 11.56 -19.62 -1.23
CA SER A 79 10.22 -19.86 -1.80
C SER A 79 9.10 -19.41 -0.88
N ARG A 80 9.19 -19.70 0.43
CA ARG A 80 8.20 -19.24 1.42
C ARG A 80 8.13 -17.71 1.51
N LEU A 81 9.26 -17.02 1.41
CA LEU A 81 9.25 -15.56 1.37
C LEU A 81 8.55 -15.03 0.11
N ILE A 82 8.86 -15.60 -1.06
CA ILE A 82 8.22 -15.18 -2.32
C ILE A 82 6.71 -15.44 -2.28
N GLU A 83 6.27 -16.58 -1.75
CA GLU A 83 4.85 -16.85 -1.53
C GLU A 83 4.19 -15.79 -0.64
N ALA A 84 4.84 -15.41 0.46
CA ALA A 84 4.35 -14.36 1.35
C ALA A 84 4.30 -12.98 0.66
N VAL A 85 5.30 -12.64 -0.16
CA VAL A 85 5.32 -11.39 -0.95
C VAL A 85 4.14 -11.39 -1.94
N VAL A 86 3.91 -12.47 -2.67
CA VAL A 86 2.78 -12.57 -3.61
C VAL A 86 1.44 -12.40 -2.89
N MET A 87 1.27 -13.00 -1.70
CA MET A 87 0.08 -12.80 -0.88
C MET A 87 -0.09 -11.34 -0.46
N LYS A 88 1.02 -10.66 -0.13
CA LYS A 88 1.02 -9.24 0.25
C LYS A 88 0.68 -8.32 -0.91
N GLU A 89 1.25 -8.55 -2.09
CA GLU A 89 0.90 -7.85 -3.34
C GLU A 89 -0.59 -7.93 -3.63
N TRP A 90 -1.17 -9.12 -3.47
CA TRP A 90 -2.61 -9.30 -3.66
C TRP A 90 -3.46 -8.51 -2.65
N LEU A 91 -3.05 -8.48 -1.38
CA LEU A 91 -3.71 -7.67 -0.35
C LEU A 91 -3.58 -6.17 -0.63
N LEU A 92 -2.42 -5.70 -1.09
CA LEU A 92 -2.20 -4.31 -1.47
C LEU A 92 -3.06 -3.90 -2.67
N LEU A 93 -3.17 -4.76 -3.68
CA LEU A 93 -4.07 -4.54 -4.80
C LEU A 93 -5.52 -4.38 -4.34
N LYS A 94 -5.99 -5.23 -3.41
CA LYS A 94 -7.33 -5.11 -2.83
C LYS A 94 -7.52 -3.83 -2.03
N LYS A 95 -6.54 -3.45 -1.22
CA LYS A 95 -6.55 -2.18 -0.48
C LYS A 95 -6.62 -0.98 -1.44
N LEU A 96 -5.92 -1.04 -2.57
CA LEU A 96 -5.96 -0.01 -3.61
C LEU A 96 -7.33 0.05 -4.30
N GLU A 97 -7.88 -1.09 -4.72
CA GLU A 97 -9.23 -1.20 -5.30
C GLU A 97 -10.28 -0.57 -4.37
N ASP A 98 -10.23 -0.90 -3.09
CA ASP A 98 -11.16 -0.35 -2.10
C ASP A 98 -10.94 1.15 -1.85
N THR A 99 -9.68 1.61 -1.84
CA THR A 99 -9.33 3.03 -1.73
C THR A 99 -9.90 3.83 -2.92
N ILE A 100 -9.80 3.30 -4.14
CA ILE A 100 -10.36 3.94 -5.34
C ILE A 100 -11.88 3.98 -5.28
N ARG A 101 -12.55 2.92 -4.79
CA ARG A 101 -14.01 2.91 -4.61
C ARG A 101 -14.51 3.99 -3.66
N PHE A 102 -13.72 4.42 -2.67
CA PHE A 102 -14.09 5.57 -1.83
C PHE A 102 -14.12 6.90 -2.60
N VAL A 103 -13.34 7.01 -3.68
CA VAL A 103 -13.34 8.17 -4.57
C VAL A 103 -14.54 8.16 -5.51
N GLU A 104 -14.98 6.97 -5.93
CA GLU A 104 -16.04 6.80 -6.94
C GLU A 104 -17.47 6.80 -6.40
N ARG A 105 -17.68 6.69 -5.08
CA ARG A 105 -19.04 6.76 -4.52
C ARG A 105 -19.62 8.18 -4.70
N PRO A 106 -20.68 8.37 -5.50
CA PRO A 106 -21.43 9.61 -5.46
C PRO A 106 -21.99 9.78 -4.04
N PHE A 107 -21.95 11.01 -3.53
CA PHE A 107 -22.55 11.36 -2.25
C PHE A 107 -23.99 10.85 -2.27
N CYS A 108 -24.36 10.00 -1.31
CA CYS A 108 -25.78 9.87 -0.98
C CYS A 108 -26.21 11.28 -0.58
N GLU A 109 -26.97 11.93 -1.46
CA GLU A 109 -27.85 13.02 -1.06
C GLU A 109 -28.83 12.35 -0.09
N ASP A 110 -28.63 12.59 1.20
CA ASP A 110 -29.63 12.24 2.20
C ASP A 110 -30.85 13.13 1.88
N GLU A 111 -31.75 12.64 1.02
CA GLU A 111 -33.07 13.22 0.81
C GLU A 111 -33.88 13.03 2.11
N GLU A 112 -34.04 14.11 2.88
CA GLU A 112 -35.14 14.27 3.85
C GLU A 112 -36.33 14.98 3.19
#